data_AF-A0A2T1LWZ2-F1
#
_entry.id   AF-A0A2T1LWZ2-F1
#
_cell.length_a   1.000
_cell.length_b   1.000
_cell.length_c   1.000
_cell.angle_alpha   90.00
_cell.angle_beta   90.00
_cell.angle_gamma   90.00
#
_symmetry.space_group_name_H-M   'P 1'
#
loop_
_entity.id
_entity.type
_entity.pdbx_description
1 polymer ?
#
loop_
_entity_poly.entity_id
_entity_poly.type
_entity_poly.pdbx_seq_one_letter_code
_entity_poly.pdbx_strand_id
1 'polypeptide(L)' 'MTSTTQELLKFFEQLPELEQQEVVVEILRRTLNKDLPILTDEELVLNAEELFLSLEQSESENN' A
#
# COMPACT_ATOMS: atom_id res chain seq x y z
N MET A 1 11.19 9.30 -9.82
CA MET A 1 9.79 9.19 -10.28
C MET A 1 9.62 9.96 -11.58
N THR A 2 8.82 9.44 -12.52
CA THR A 2 8.52 10.16 -13.78
C THR A 2 7.32 11.10 -13.58
N SER A 3 7.12 12.09 -14.48
CA SER A 3 5.94 12.99 -14.45
C SER A 3 4.64 12.18 -14.46
N THR A 4 4.59 11.15 -15.31
CA THR A 4 3.44 10.24 -15.41
C THR A 4 3.17 9.49 -14.10
N THR A 5 4.22 9.05 -13.40
CA THR A 5 4.07 8.40 -12.09
C THR A 5 3.49 9.36 -11.05
N GLN A 6 3.94 10.63 -11.04
CA GLN A 6 3.44 11.63 -10.11
C GLN A 6 1.97 12.00 -10.37
N GLU A 7 1.59 12.14 -11.64
CA GLU A 7 0.21 12.42 -12.03
C GLU A 7 -0.73 11.27 -11.65
N LEU A 8 -0.29 10.02 -11.85
CA LEU A 8 -1.06 8.85 -11.43
C LEU A 8 -1.27 8.81 -9.91
N LEU A 9 -0.25 9.11 -9.10
CA LEU A 9 -0.37 9.13 -7.65
C LEU A 9 -1.29 10.26 -7.17
N LYS A 10 -1.18 11.46 -7.76
CA LYS A 10 -2.11 12.56 -7.46
C LYS A 10 -3.56 12.21 -7.77
N PHE A 11 -3.80 11.50 -8.87
CA PHE A 11 -5.13 11.03 -9.21
C PHE A 11 -5.62 10.00 -8.19
N PHE A 12 -4.76 9.03 -7.84
CA PHE A 12 -5.08 8.01 -6.84
C PHE A 12 -5.45 8.61 -5.48
N GLU A 13 -4.68 9.59 -4.97
CA GLU A 13 -4.94 10.28 -3.70
C GLU A 13 -6.26 11.04 -3.66
N GLN A 14 -6.84 11.37 -4.82
CA GLN A 14 -8.13 12.07 -4.94
C GLN A 14 -9.34 11.13 -4.99
N LEU A 15 -9.12 9.82 -5.13
CA LEU A 15 -10.20 8.84 -5.21
C LEU A 15 -10.87 8.64 -3.85
N PRO A 16 -12.18 8.34 -3.80
CA PRO A 16 -12.83 7.81 -2.61
C PRO A 16 -12.12 6.54 -2.11
N GLU A 17 -12.16 6.30 -0.80
CA GLU A 17 -11.45 5.18 -0.15
C GLU A 17 -11.78 3.81 -0.78
N LEU A 18 -13.05 3.57 -1.13
CA LEU A 18 -13.47 2.34 -1.81
C LEU A 18 -12.79 2.18 -3.18
N GLU A 19 -12.72 3.26 -3.96
CA GLU A 19 -12.08 3.26 -5.29
C GLU A 19 -10.55 3.13 -5.16
N GLN A 20 -9.94 3.72 -4.12
CA GLN A 20 -8.53 3.49 -3.81
C GLN A 20 -8.25 2.00 -3.55
N GLN A 21 -9.10 1.35 -2.74
CA GLN A 21 -8.97 -0.09 -2.47
C GLN A 21 -9.08 -0.92 -3.75
N GLU A 22 -10.03 -0.61 -4.64
CA GLU A 22 -10.18 -1.30 -5.93
C GLU A 22 -8.92 -1.15 -6.81
N VAL A 23 -8.36 0.06 -6.88
CA VAL A 23 -7.12 0.32 -7.63
C VAL A 23 -5.94 -0.47 -7.07
N VAL A 24 -5.78 -0.50 -5.73
CA VAL A 24 -4.69 -1.25 -5.08
C VAL A 24 -4.81 -2.75 -5.39
N VAL A 25 -6.01 -3.33 -5.26
CA VAL A 25 -6.25 -4.76 -5.55
C VAL A 25 -5.90 -5.08 -7.01
N GLU A 26 -6.30 -4.23 -7.94
CA GLU A 26 -6.04 -4.46 -9.37
C GLU A 26 -4.56 -4.31 -9.73
N ILE A 27 -3.84 -3.35 -9.11
CA ILE A 27 -2.39 -3.24 -9.24
C ILE A 27 -1.72 -4.50 -8.71
N LEU A 28 -2.07 -4.96 -7.51
CA LEU A 28 -1.52 -6.18 -6.91
C LEU A 28 -1.76 -7.41 -7.80
N ARG A 29 -2.99 -7.59 -8.31
CA ARG A 29 -3.29 -8.70 -9.24
C ARG A 29 -2.43 -8.66 -10.50
N ARG A 30 -2.17 -7.47 -11.05
CA ARG A 30 -1.34 -7.29 -12.25
C ARG A 30 0.15 -7.46 -11.95
N THR A 31 0.60 -7.16 -10.74
CA THR A 31 2.00 -7.31 -10.32
C THR A 31 2.32 -8.72 -9.87
N LEU A 32 1.35 -9.52 -9.40
CA LEU A 32 1.55 -10.95 -9.11
C LEU A 32 2.04 -11.76 -10.31
N ASN A 33 1.74 -11.33 -11.54
CA ASN A 33 2.24 -11.94 -12.77
C ASN A 33 3.66 -11.46 -13.16
N LYS A 34 4.27 -10.58 -12.37
CA LYS A 34 5.66 -10.15 -12.53
C LYS A 34 6.50 -10.86 -11.48
N ASP A 35 7.75 -11.15 -11.81
CA ASP A 35 8.76 -11.63 -10.84
C ASP A 35 9.05 -10.51 -9.83
N LEU A 36 8.16 -10.35 -8.85
CA LEU A 36 8.44 -9.57 -7.67
C LEU A 36 9.46 -10.35 -6.83
N PRO A 37 10.49 -9.68 -6.29
CA PRO A 37 11.37 -10.35 -5.34
C PRO A 37 10.52 -10.88 -4.19
N ILE A 38 10.71 -12.16 -3.88
CA ILE A 38 10.06 -12.79 -2.73
C ILE A 38 10.63 -12.08 -1.50
N LEU A 39 9.74 -11.49 -0.69
CA LEU A 39 10.14 -10.92 0.60
C LEU A 39 10.67 -12.04 1.49
N THR A 40 11.77 -11.80 2.18
CA THR A 40 12.26 -12.75 3.18
C THR A 40 11.31 -12.80 4.38
N ASP A 41 11.37 -13.87 5.17
CA ASP A 41 10.59 -13.96 6.41
C ASP A 41 10.88 -12.79 7.35
N GLU A 42 12.12 -12.31 7.39
CA GLU A 42 12.54 -11.16 8.20
C GLU A 42 11.89 -9.86 7.70
N GLU A 43 11.84 -9.65 6.38
CA GLU A 43 11.16 -8.51 5.76
C GLU A 43 9.64 -8.57 6.03
N LEU A 44 9.03 -9.76 5.99
CA LEU A 44 7.62 -9.93 6.31
C LEU A 44 7.32 -9.60 7.78
N VAL A 45 8.17 -10.04 8.72
CA VAL A 45 8.03 -9.74 10.15
C VAL A 45 8.16 -8.24 10.41
N LEU A 46 9.16 -7.58 9.81
CA LEU A 46 9.35 -6.12 9.92
C LEU A 46 8.13 -5.35 9.40
N ASN A 47 7.61 -5.71 8.24
CA ASN A 47 6.42 -5.05 7.67
C ASN A 47 5.17 -5.26 8.57
N ALA A 48 5.02 -6.44 9.17
CA ALA A 48 3.90 -6.73 10.07
C ALA A 48 3.98 -5.89 11.37
N GLU A 49 5.18 -5.71 11.92
CA GLU A 49 5.40 -4.88 13.11
C GLU A 49 5.13 -3.40 12.82
N GLU A 50 5.62 -2.87 11.70
CA GLU A 50 5.36 -1.48 11.30
C GLU A 50 3.85 -1.22 11.12
N LEU A 51 3.14 -2.14 10.46
CA LEU A 51 1.70 -2.04 10.28
C LEU A 51 0.96 -2.05 11.62
N PHE A 52 1.37 -2.92 12.54
CA PHE A 52 0.77 -3.03 13.87
C PHE A 52 0.92 -1.73 14.66
N LEU A 53 2.13 -1.16 14.70
CA LEU A 53 2.40 0.10 15.40
C LEU A 53 1.62 1.28 14.80
N SER A 54 1.53 1.34 13.47
CA SER A 54 0.73 2.36 12.78
C SER A 54 -0.76 2.29 13.18
N LEU A 55 -1.29 1.08 13.31
CA LEU A 55 -2.69 0.88 13.70
C LEU A 55 -2.91 1.26 15.16
N GLU A 56 -2.04 0.86 16.09
CA GLU A 56 -2.11 1.27 17.50
C GLU A 56 -2.08 2.79 17.66
N GLN A 57 -1.24 3.48 16.88
CA GLN A 57 -1.20 4.94 16.89
C GLN A 57 -2.54 5.53 16.43
N SER A 58 -3.09 5.04 15.32
CA SER A 58 -4.37 5.51 14.79
C SER A 58 -5.55 5.27 15.75
N GLU A 59 -5.52 4.16 16.51
CA GLU A 59 -6.53 3.84 17.52
C GLU A 59 -6.40 4.71 18.77
N SER A 60 -5.17 5.10 19.13
CA SER A 60 -4.88 6.01 20.24
C SER A 60 -5.28 7.45 19.94
N GLU A 61 -5.17 7.89 18.68
CA GLU A 61 -5.58 9.23 18.23
C GLU A 61 -7.11 9.37 18.07
N ASN A 62 -7.83 8.25 17.93
CA ASN A 62 -9.29 8.21 17.78
C ASN A 62 -10.07 7.91 19.08
N ASN A 63 -9.41 7.86 20.25
CA ASN A 63 -10.02 7.72 21.59
C ASN A 63 -9.86 8.99 22.44
#